data_AF-A0A2N5AA60-F1
#
_entry.id   AF-A0A2N5AA60-F1
#
_cell.length_a   1.000
_cell.length_b   1.000
_cell.length_c   1.000
_cell.angle_alpha   90.00
_cell.angle_beta   90.00
_cell.angle_gamma   90.00
#
_symmetry.space_group_name_H-M   'P 1'
#
loop_
_entity.id
_entity.type
_entity.pdbx_description
1 polymer ?
#
loop_
_entity_poly.entity_id
_entity_poly.type
_entity_poly.pdbx_seq_one_letter_code
_entity_poly.pdbx_strand_id
1 'polypeptide(L)' 'ARDLRHTTITTFGADMAVCSTEFTREGSARLGRQQQTWVRFPYGWRIVAAQVSLMD' A
#
# COMPACT_ATOMS: atom_id res chain seq x y z
N ALA A 1 17.24 0.63 -1.60
CA ALA A 1 15.91 0.27 -1.05
C ALA A 1 14.87 1.28 -1.55
N ARG A 2 13.57 1.08 -1.31
CA ARG A 2 12.56 2.13 -1.57
C ARG A 2 12.37 2.98 -0.31
N ASP A 3 12.17 4.28 -0.48
CA ASP A 3 11.78 5.18 0.60
C ASP A 3 10.27 5.41 0.55
N LEU A 4 9.58 5.32 1.68
CA LEU A 4 8.13 5.40 1.78
C LEU A 4 7.71 6.79 2.26
N ARG A 5 6.68 7.35 1.64
CA ARG A 5 6.11 8.62 2.05
C ARG A 5 4.59 8.61 1.93
N HIS A 6 3.95 9.52 2.67
CA HIS A 6 2.50 9.67 2.68
C HIS A 6 1.74 8.35 2.91
N THR A 7 2.25 7.53 3.84
CA THR A 7 1.61 6.27 4.20
C THR A 7 0.33 6.55 4.99
N THR A 8 -0.80 6.15 4.43
CA THR A 8 -2.11 6.21 5.08
C THR A 8 -2.68 4.81 5.18
N ILE A 9 -3.10 4.44 6.38
CA ILE A 9 -3.76 3.16 6.66
C ILE A 9 -5.13 3.49 7.22
N THR A 10 -6.18 3.06 6.52
CA THR A 10 -7.57 3.31 6.90
C THR A 10 -8.29 1.98 7.10
N THR A 11 -8.90 1.79 8.26
CA THR A 11 -9.69 0.60 8.59
C THR A 11 -11.17 0.83 8.36
N PHE A 12 -11.88 -0.20 7.93
CA PHE A 12 -13.34 -0.24 7.80
C PHE A 12 -13.87 -1.40 8.66
N GLY A 13 -14.40 -1.07 9.83
CA GLY A 13 -14.72 -2.10 10.84
C GLY A 13 -13.47 -2.83 11.36
N ALA A 14 -13.65 -4.06 11.83
CA ALA A 14 -12.58 -4.85 12.46
C ALA A 14 -11.76 -5.70 11.48
N ASP A 15 -12.31 -5.98 10.29
CA ASP A 15 -11.79 -7.05 9.42
C ASP A 15 -11.39 -6.57 8.01
N MET A 16 -11.39 -5.27 7.75
CA MET A 16 -10.95 -4.69 6.48
C MET A 16 -10.08 -3.45 6.67
N ALA A 17 -9.05 -3.30 5.84
CA ALA A 17 -8.22 -2.10 5.79
C ALA A 17 -7.75 -1.80 4.36
N VAL A 18 -7.48 -0.53 4.08
CA VAL A 18 -6.78 -0.08 2.87
C VAL A 18 -5.49 0.61 3.30
N CYS A 19 -4.38 0.19 2.73
CA CYS A 19 -3.06 0.77 2.94
C CYS A 19 -2.59 1.43 1.64
N SER A 20 -2.42 2.73 1.65
CA SER A 20 -1.93 3.52 0.53
C SER A 20 -0.61 4.17 0.91
N THR A 21 0.39 4.07 0.05
CA THR A 21 1.67 4.75 0.24
C THR A 21 2.25 5.18 -1.09
N GLU A 22 2.94 6.30 -1.07
CA GLU A 22 3.86 6.68 -2.12
C GLU A 22 5.25 6.11 -1.83
N PHE A 23 6.06 5.94 -2.86
CA PHE A 23 7.45 5.54 -2.70
C PHE A 23 8.37 6.13 -3.77
N THR A 24 9.61 6.41 -3.39
CA THR A 24 10.70 6.73 -4.33
C THR A 24 11.74 5.61 -4.33
N ARG A 25 12.55 5.55 -5.38
CA ARG A 25 13.66 4.60 -5.49
C ARG A 25 14.87 5.33 -6.05
N GLU A 26 16.03 5.08 -5.45
CA GLU A 26 17.30 5.55 -5.97
C GLU A 26 17.47 5.17 -7.45
N GLY A 27 17.86 6.14 -8.29
CA GLY A 27 17.99 5.96 -9.73
C GLY A 27 16.71 6.14 -10.54
N SER A 28 15.57 6.48 -9.93
CA SER A 28 14.34 6.83 -10.65
C SER A 28 13.80 8.18 -10.20
N ALA A 29 13.52 9.08 -11.17
CA ALA A 29 12.85 10.35 -10.90
C ALA A 29 11.33 10.20 -10.71
N ARG A 30 10.76 9.05 -11.07
CA ARG A 30 9.32 8.82 -11.03
C ARG A 30 8.85 8.50 -9.61
N LEU A 31 7.72 9.09 -9.22
CA LEU A 31 7.06 8.77 -7.97
C LEU A 31 6.20 7.51 -8.14
N GLY A 32 6.45 6.51 -7.31
CA GLY A 32 5.62 5.31 -7.23
C GLY A 32 4.44 5.47 -6.28
N ARG A 33 3.35 4.76 -6.59
CA ARG A 33 2.21 4.54 -5.68
C ARG A 33 2.01 3.05 -5.49
N GLN A 34 1.70 2.67 -4.26
CA GLN A 34 1.26 1.34 -3.90
C GLN A 34 -0.03 1.44 -3.10
N GLN A 35 -1.05 0.72 -3.53
CA GLN A 35 -2.30 0.54 -2.80
C GLN A 35 -2.52 -0.96 -2.53
N GLN A 36 -2.91 -1.28 -1.30
CA GLN A 36 -3.25 -2.64 -0.88
C GLN A 36 -4.60 -2.63 -0.18
N THR A 37 -5.46 -3.59 -0.50
CA THR A 37 -6.64 -3.93 0.28
C THR A 37 -6.35 -5.15 1.12
N TRP A 38 -6.61 -5.04 2.41
CA TRP A 38 -6.35 -6.05 3.42
C TRP A 38 -7.66 -6.56 4.00
N VAL A 39 -7.74 -7.87 4.22
CA VAL A 39 -8.85 -8.53 4.92
C VAL A 39 -8.28 -9.39 6.04
N ARG A 40 -8.97 -9.39 7.19
CA ARG A 40 -8.65 -10.26 8.32
C ARG A 40 -9.36 -11.59 8.17
N PHE A 41 -8.58 -12.65 7.99
CA PHE A 41 -9.06 -14.03 8.05
C PHE A 41 -8.85 -14.60 9.47
N PRO A 42 -9.41 -15.78 9.82
CA PRO A 42 -9.16 -16.42 11.12
C PRO A 42 -7.66 -16.64 11.43
N TYR A 43 -6.83 -16.78 10.40
CA TYR A 43 -5.38 -16.94 10.49
C TYR A 43 -4.59 -15.61 10.30
N GLY A 44 -5.28 -14.47 10.37
CA GLY A 44 -4.70 -13.13 10.36
C GLY A 44 -4.94 -12.33 9.08
N TRP A 45 -4.33 -11.14 9.05
CA TRP A 45 -4.45 -10.18 7.96
C TRP A 45 -3.73 -10.65 6.69
N ARG A 46 -4.38 -10.53 5.53
CA ARG A 46 -3.79 -10.81 4.22
C ARG A 46 -4.16 -9.73 3.22
N ILE A 47 -3.25 -9.44 2.30
CA ILE A 47 -3.52 -8.64 1.11
C ILE A 47 -4.41 -9.48 0.19
N VAL A 48 -5.60 -8.98 -0.12
CA VAL A 48 -6.53 -9.63 -1.04
C VAL A 48 -6.52 -8.99 -2.43
N ALA A 49 -6.09 -7.73 -2.51
CA ALA A 49 -5.85 -7.02 -3.76
C ALA A 49 -4.71 -6.02 -3.59
N ALA A 50 -3.91 -5.82 -4.63
CA ALA A 50 -2.86 -4.82 -4.65
C ALA A 50 -2.70 -4.23 -6.04
N GLN A 51 -2.33 -2.96 -6.10
CA GLN A 51 -1.99 -2.25 -7.32
C GLN A 51 -0.76 -1.37 -7.07
N VAL A 52 0.17 -1.40 -8.04
CA VAL A 52 1.40 -0.61 -8.00
C VAL A 52 1.54 0.10 -9.35
N SER A 53 1.84 1.39 -9.31
CA SER A 53 2.09 2.18 -10.51
C SER A 53 3.23 3.17 -10.30
N LEU A 54 3.82 3.62 -11.39
CA LEU A 54 4.69 4.80 -11.42
C LEU A 54 3.88 5.94 -12.07
N MET A 55 4.01 7.15 -11.52
CA MET A 55 3.44 8.34 -12.13
C MET A 55 4.32 8.83 -13.27
N ASP A 56 3.68 9.51 -14.23
CA ASP A 56 4.33 10.24 -15.31
C ASP A 56 4.66 11.66 -14.86
#